data_AF-M0HJ81-F1
#
_entry.id   AF-M0HJ81-F1
#
_cell.length_a   1.000
_cell.length_b   1.000
_cell.length_c   1.000
_cell.angle_alpha   90.00
_cell.angle_beta   90.00
_cell.angle_gamma   90.00
#
_symmetry.space_group_name_H-M   'P 1'
#
loop_
_entity.id
_entity.type
_entity.pdbx_description
1 polymer ?
#
loop_
_entity_poly.entity_id
_entity_poly.type
_entity_poly.pdbx_seq_one_letter_code
_entity_poly.pdbx_strand_id
1 'polypeptide(L)'
;MNYITRRSTLRACGIAALSSLAGCSTLSRGGSDTELPSYERLDVTPVYVADGADLTTPTEIETVTATSNADLLVLPDDTDTDAEQAVEWLIEDRVIALLGERAETTWLSWAQSDAFTDVFGAEGHADSEPDPSLVVSAKIDLRTTTSRYSWGSEPSNRDVLNALDESLVAIENKSSAE
;
A
#
# COMPACT_ATOMS: atom_id res chain seq x y z
N MET A 1 -34.94 -13.43 33.22
CA MET A 1 -34.55 -14.83 33.47
C MET A 1 -35.63 -15.75 32.95
N ASN A 2 -35.24 -16.76 32.15
CA ASN A 2 -35.99 -17.90 31.59
C ASN A 2 -35.56 -18.08 30.12
N TYR A 3 -35.05 -19.20 29.59
CA TYR A 3 -34.49 -20.45 30.09
C TYR A 3 -33.47 -20.90 29.03
N ILE A 4 -32.32 -21.44 29.45
CA ILE A 4 -31.40 -22.18 28.58
C ILE A 4 -32.05 -23.52 28.24
N THR A 5 -32.09 -23.90 26.96
CA THR A 5 -32.34 -25.29 26.53
C THR A 5 -31.16 -25.79 25.69
N ARG A 6 -30.61 -26.94 26.12
CA ARG A 6 -29.46 -27.68 25.58
C ARG A 6 -29.89 -28.77 24.59
N ARG A 7 -28.93 -29.16 23.73
CA ARG A 7 -28.83 -30.41 22.90
C ARG A 7 -29.84 -30.49 21.75
N SER A 8 -29.48 -30.93 20.54
CA SER A 8 -28.82 -32.17 20.11
C SER A 8 -28.64 -32.03 18.57
N THR A 9 -27.70 -32.60 17.81
CA THR A 9 -27.18 -33.97 17.69
C THR A 9 -25.97 -33.96 16.74
N LEU A 10 -24.94 -34.75 17.08
CA LEU A 10 -23.90 -35.25 16.16
C LEU A 10 -24.46 -36.36 15.26
N ARG A 11 -24.04 -36.39 13.98
CA ARG A 11 -23.85 -37.54 13.05
C ARG A 11 -23.92 -37.01 11.60
N ALA A 12 -23.16 -37.47 10.61
CA ALA A 12 -22.33 -38.65 10.46
C ALA A 12 -21.30 -38.42 9.34
N CYS A 13 -20.19 -39.14 9.42
CA CYS A 13 -19.23 -39.33 8.33
C CYS A 13 -19.89 -39.95 7.10
N GLY A 14 -19.50 -39.51 5.91
CA GLY A 14 -19.71 -40.21 4.65
C GLY A 14 -18.62 -39.85 3.66
N ILE A 15 -17.61 -40.72 3.53
CA ILE A 15 -16.54 -40.60 2.52
C ILE A 15 -16.94 -41.41 1.28
N ALA A 16 -16.78 -40.73 0.14
CA ALA A 16 -16.52 -41.17 -1.23
C ALA A 16 -17.51 -42.09 -1.97
N ALA A 17 -17.96 -41.58 -3.12
CA ALA A 17 -18.01 -42.36 -4.35
C ALA A 17 -17.46 -41.50 -5.51
N LEU A 18 -16.40 -42.01 -6.14
CA LEU A 18 -15.85 -41.52 -7.40
C LEU A 18 -16.84 -41.85 -8.52
N SER A 19 -17.24 -40.84 -9.29
CA SER A 19 -17.91 -41.03 -10.57
C SER A 19 -17.20 -40.21 -11.63
N SER A 20 -16.33 -40.90 -12.38
CA SER A 20 -15.76 -40.44 -13.63
C SER A 20 -16.88 -40.19 -14.64
N LEU A 21 -16.97 -38.96 -15.16
CA LEU A 21 -17.76 -38.66 -16.35
C LEU A 21 -16.86 -38.01 -17.40
N ALA A 22 -17.12 -38.46 -18.62
CA ALA A 22 -16.31 -38.28 -19.81
C ALA A 22 -16.16 -36.82 -20.23
N GLY A 23 -15.09 -36.58 -20.99
CA GLY A 23 -14.70 -35.27 -21.49
C GLY A 23 -15.79 -34.60 -22.32
N CYS A 24 -15.98 -33.33 -22.03
CA CYS A 24 -16.36 -32.35 -23.01
C CYS A 24 -15.17 -31.40 -23.11
N SER A 25 -14.36 -31.54 -24.16
CA SER A 25 -13.34 -30.55 -24.51
C SER A 25 -14.07 -29.28 -24.91
N THR A 26 -14.43 -28.46 -23.93
CA THR A 26 -14.74 -27.06 -24.21
C THR A 26 -13.42 -26.42 -24.58
N LEU A 27 -13.22 -26.26 -25.89
CA LEU A 27 -12.35 -25.23 -26.45
C LEU A 27 -12.76 -23.90 -25.81
N SER A 28 -12.13 -23.54 -24.69
CA SER A 28 -12.11 -22.16 -24.21
C SER A 28 -11.34 -21.36 -25.26
N ARG A 29 -12.13 -20.82 -26.17
CA ARG A 29 -11.81 -19.73 -27.07
C ARG A 29 -11.05 -18.69 -26.26
N GLY A 30 -9.80 -18.44 -26.64
CA GLY A 30 -8.96 -17.43 -26.03
C GLY A 30 -9.66 -16.08 -26.02
N GLY A 31 -10.20 -15.73 -24.87
CA GLY A 31 -9.98 -14.43 -24.26
C GLY A 31 -9.08 -14.73 -23.08
N SER A 32 -7.92 -14.11 -23.02
CA SER A 32 -7.26 -13.95 -21.73
C SER A 32 -8.18 -13.04 -20.93
N ASP A 33 -9.16 -13.61 -20.21
CA ASP A 33 -9.70 -12.98 -19.01
C ASP A 33 -8.53 -12.93 -18.04
N THR A 34 -7.66 -11.95 -18.28
CA THR A 34 -6.63 -11.55 -17.35
C THR A 34 -7.43 -10.89 -16.25
N GLU A 35 -7.77 -11.66 -15.22
CA GLU A 35 -8.37 -11.13 -14.00
C GLU A 35 -7.55 -9.90 -13.59
N LEU A 36 -8.20 -8.74 -13.58
CA LEU A 36 -7.55 -7.49 -13.22
C LEU A 36 -6.99 -7.65 -11.81
N PRO A 37 -5.75 -7.20 -11.53
CA PRO A 37 -5.19 -7.33 -10.19
C PRO A 37 -6.10 -6.59 -9.20
N SER A 38 -6.63 -7.31 -8.21
CA SER A 38 -7.33 -6.71 -7.07
C SER A 38 -6.31 -6.33 -6.00
N TYR A 39 -6.46 -5.15 -5.41
CA TYR A 39 -5.60 -4.66 -4.34
C TYR A 39 -6.38 -4.63 -3.02
N GLU A 40 -5.75 -5.01 -1.91
CA GLU A 40 -6.47 -5.10 -0.63
C GLU A 40 -6.85 -3.72 -0.07
N ARG A 41 -5.93 -2.77 -0.18
CA ARG A 41 -6.05 -1.41 0.34
C ARG A 41 -6.12 -0.37 -0.74
N LEU A 42 -5.38 -0.55 -1.83
CA LEU A 42 -5.29 0.45 -2.90
C LEU A 42 -6.64 0.65 -3.62
N ASP A 43 -7.49 -0.39 -3.66
CA ASP A 43 -8.84 -0.33 -4.25
C ASP A 43 -9.83 0.55 -3.45
N VAL A 44 -9.51 0.89 -2.20
CA VAL A 44 -10.36 1.69 -1.29
C VAL A 44 -9.66 2.93 -0.74
N THR A 45 -8.44 3.22 -1.21
CA THR A 45 -7.64 4.37 -0.78
C THR A 45 -7.64 5.42 -1.89
N PRO A 46 -8.18 6.63 -1.67
CA PRO A 46 -8.07 7.72 -2.63
C PRO A 46 -6.60 8.10 -2.86
N VAL A 47 -6.12 8.00 -4.10
CA VAL A 47 -4.72 8.24 -4.48
C VAL A 47 -4.57 9.56 -5.23
N TYR A 48 -3.68 10.42 -4.77
CA TYR A 48 -3.17 11.53 -5.58
C TYR A 48 -1.84 11.13 -6.20
N VAL A 49 -1.70 11.27 -7.51
CA VAL A 49 -0.43 11.07 -8.23
C VAL A 49 0.02 12.44 -8.74
N ALA A 50 1.13 12.93 -8.22
CA ALA A 50 1.69 14.21 -8.64
C ALA A 50 2.19 14.16 -10.08
N ASP A 51 2.11 15.31 -10.76
CA ASP A 51 2.80 15.50 -12.03
C ASP A 51 4.30 15.22 -11.84
N GLY A 52 4.88 14.39 -12.72
CA GLY A 52 6.28 13.97 -12.67
C GLY A 52 6.51 12.60 -12.01
N ALA A 53 5.58 12.09 -11.21
CA ALA A 53 5.66 10.70 -10.74
C ALA A 53 5.33 9.74 -11.90
N ASP A 54 6.27 8.89 -12.30
CA ASP A 54 6.07 7.91 -13.37
C ASP A 54 5.26 6.70 -12.88
N LEU A 55 3.98 6.95 -12.58
CA LEU A 55 3.02 5.93 -12.15
C LEU A 55 1.71 6.07 -12.92
N THR A 56 1.38 5.05 -13.70
CA THR A 56 0.06 4.93 -14.31
C THR A 56 -0.83 4.03 -13.47
N THR A 57 -1.97 4.56 -13.02
CA THR A 57 -2.97 3.80 -12.26
C THR A 57 -4.05 3.19 -13.17
N PRO A 58 -4.49 1.94 -12.91
CA PRO A 58 -5.70 1.39 -13.51
C PRO A 58 -6.96 2.15 -13.07
N THR A 59 -8.04 2.02 -13.84
CA THR A 59 -9.32 2.73 -13.61
C THR A 59 -10.04 2.35 -12.32
N GLU A 60 -9.66 1.22 -11.74
CA GLU A 60 -10.22 0.64 -10.53
C GLU A 60 -9.70 1.32 -9.27
N ILE A 61 -8.52 1.94 -9.34
CA ILE A 61 -7.95 2.73 -8.25
C ILE A 61 -8.52 4.14 -8.33
N GLU A 62 -9.18 4.57 -7.25
CA GLU A 62 -9.70 5.93 -7.14
C GLU A 62 -8.54 6.93 -7.15
N THR A 63 -8.46 7.73 -8.21
CA THR A 63 -7.52 8.85 -8.29
C THR A 63 -8.23 10.16 -8.07
N VAL A 64 -7.62 11.01 -7.25
CA VAL A 64 -8.13 12.35 -6.93
C VAL A 64 -7.15 13.42 -7.41
N THR A 65 -7.66 14.60 -7.73
CA THR A 65 -6.87 15.69 -8.32
C THR A 65 -6.32 16.68 -7.30
N ALA A 66 -6.67 16.54 -6.01
CA ALA A 66 -6.24 17.44 -4.95
C ALA A 66 -5.68 16.63 -3.78
N THR A 67 -4.50 17.03 -3.29
CA THR A 67 -3.81 16.38 -2.17
C THR A 67 -4.69 16.30 -0.92
N SER A 68 -5.55 17.31 -0.68
CA SER A 68 -6.47 17.34 0.47
C SER A 68 -7.50 16.21 0.49
N ASN A 69 -7.78 15.59 -0.66
CA ASN A 69 -8.78 14.54 -0.82
C ASN A 69 -8.15 13.14 -0.89
N ALA A 70 -6.83 13.04 -0.76
CA ALA A 70 -6.09 11.79 -0.93
C ALA A 70 -5.59 11.24 0.39
N ASP A 71 -5.77 9.94 0.59
CA ASP A 71 -5.21 9.23 1.73
C ASP A 71 -3.79 8.72 1.41
N LEU A 72 -3.47 8.54 0.13
CA LEU A 72 -2.13 8.25 -0.38
C LEU A 72 -1.67 9.33 -1.37
N LEU A 73 -0.52 9.93 -1.10
CA LEU A 73 0.15 10.93 -1.94
C LEU A 73 1.36 10.29 -2.61
N VAL A 74 1.32 10.07 -3.93
CA VAL A 74 2.47 9.61 -4.72
C VAL A 74 3.14 10.83 -5.35
N LEU A 75 4.39 11.06 -4.96
CA LEU A 75 5.19 12.22 -5.36
C LEU A 75 6.44 11.74 -6.11
N PRO A 76 6.95 12.50 -7.10
CA PRO A 76 8.25 12.22 -7.66
C PRO A 76 9.36 12.42 -6.62
N ASP A 77 10.47 11.74 -6.82
CA ASP A 77 11.66 11.84 -5.98
C ASP A 77 12.30 13.23 -5.97
N ASP A 78 12.08 14.05 -7.00
CA ASP A 78 12.56 15.43 -7.12
C ASP A 78 11.48 16.48 -6.83
N THR A 79 10.44 16.11 -6.08
CA THR A 79 9.33 17.02 -5.71
C THR A 79 9.80 18.33 -5.07
N ASP A 80 9.13 19.43 -5.42
CA ASP A 80 9.29 20.74 -4.76
C ASP A 80 8.65 20.80 -3.35
N THR A 81 8.04 19.72 -2.88
CA THR A 81 7.47 19.62 -1.53
C THR A 81 8.59 19.74 -0.50
N ASP A 82 8.42 20.62 0.48
CA ASP A 82 9.34 20.76 1.59
C ASP A 82 8.94 19.93 2.81
N ALA A 83 9.81 19.91 3.82
CA ALA A 83 9.60 19.14 5.02
C ALA A 83 8.40 19.62 5.86
N GLU A 84 8.08 20.92 5.83
CA GLU A 84 6.93 21.48 6.57
C GLU A 84 5.64 20.89 5.99
N GLN A 85 5.49 20.92 4.66
CA GLN A 85 4.32 20.37 4.00
C GLN A 85 4.21 18.84 4.17
N ALA A 86 5.33 18.11 4.09
CA ALA A 86 5.34 16.67 4.32
C ALA A 86 4.90 16.32 5.75
N VAL A 87 5.35 17.09 6.75
CA VAL A 87 4.94 16.93 8.15
C VAL A 87 3.45 17.19 8.33
N GLU A 88 2.89 18.22 7.71
CA GLU A 88 1.45 18.49 7.75
C GLU A 88 0.63 17.29 7.25
N TRP A 89 1.01 16.71 6.11
CA TRP A 89 0.32 15.54 5.57
C TRP A 89 0.42 14.31 6.48
N LEU A 90 1.59 14.07 7.09
CA LEU A 90 1.76 12.98 8.05
C LEU A 90 0.94 13.20 9.33
N ILE A 91 0.83 14.44 9.81
CA ILE A 91 -0.02 14.79 10.96
C ILE A 91 -1.50 14.50 10.62
N GLU A 92 -1.93 14.77 9.39
CA GLU A 92 -3.26 14.46 8.87
C GLU A 92 -3.49 12.97 8.55
N ASP A 93 -2.60 12.08 9.00
CA ASP A 93 -2.68 10.62 8.78
C ASP A 93 -2.63 10.20 7.30
N ARG A 94 -2.12 11.07 6.42
CA ARG A 94 -1.88 10.73 5.00
C ARG A 94 -0.60 9.91 4.87
N VAL A 95 -0.62 8.98 3.91
CA VAL A 95 0.56 8.21 3.50
C VAL A 95 1.26 8.96 2.37
N ILE A 96 2.59 9.09 2.46
CA ILE A 96 3.42 9.70 1.42
C ILE A 96 4.26 8.62 0.77
N ALA A 97 4.25 8.55 -0.56
CA ALA A 97 5.11 7.69 -1.36
C ALA A 97 5.99 8.54 -2.28
N LEU A 98 7.30 8.49 -2.08
CA LEU A 98 8.30 9.10 -2.96
C LEU A 98 8.78 8.06 -3.97
N LEU A 99 8.60 8.34 -5.26
CA LEU A 99 8.92 7.42 -6.36
C LEU A 99 10.00 8.02 -7.27
N GLY A 100 11.13 7.32 -7.38
CA GLY A 100 12.27 7.67 -8.23
C GLY A 100 13.61 7.39 -7.54
N GLU A 101 14.71 7.53 -8.30
CA GLU A 101 16.07 7.15 -7.86
C GLU A 101 16.57 7.95 -6.64
N ARG A 102 16.02 9.13 -6.39
CA ARG A 102 16.37 10.03 -5.28
C ARG A 102 15.38 9.96 -4.12
N ALA A 103 14.45 9.02 -4.12
CA ALA A 103 13.37 8.95 -3.13
C ALA A 103 13.92 8.94 -1.69
N GLU A 104 14.97 8.16 -1.44
CA GLU A 104 15.62 8.14 -0.13
C GLU A 104 16.32 9.46 0.20
N THR A 105 17.04 10.06 -0.75
CA THR A 105 17.69 11.35 -0.53
C THR A 105 16.68 12.43 -0.12
N THR A 106 15.53 12.48 -0.80
CA THR A 106 14.47 13.43 -0.52
C THR A 106 13.83 13.16 0.83
N TRP A 107 13.49 11.90 1.13
CA TRP A 107 12.97 11.51 2.44
C TRP A 107 13.93 11.89 3.57
N LEU A 108 15.21 11.56 3.45
CA LEU A 108 16.22 11.85 4.44
C LEU A 108 16.40 13.35 4.66
N SER A 109 16.27 14.16 3.60
CA SER A 109 16.34 15.63 3.70
C SER A 109 15.19 16.18 4.55
N TRP A 110 13.99 15.59 4.45
CA TRP A 110 12.86 15.95 5.28
C TRP A 110 13.01 15.44 6.70
N ALA A 111 13.33 14.14 6.87
CA ALA A 111 13.47 13.52 8.18
C ALA A 111 14.51 14.24 9.06
N GLN A 112 15.61 14.71 8.46
CA GLN A 112 16.68 15.46 9.13
C GLN A 112 16.38 16.93 9.38
N SER A 113 15.26 17.45 8.86
CA SER A 113 14.89 18.85 9.06
C SER A 113 14.45 19.13 10.49
N ASP A 114 14.60 20.38 10.92
CA ASP A 114 14.09 20.85 12.21
C ASP A 114 12.55 20.69 12.27
N ALA A 115 11.84 21.00 11.18
CA ALA A 115 10.39 20.88 11.09
C ALA A 115 9.90 19.44 11.37
N PHE A 116 10.61 18.44 10.84
CA PHE A 116 10.27 17.04 11.09
C PHE A 116 10.68 16.59 12.49
N THR A 117 11.90 16.94 12.91
CA THR A 117 12.45 16.56 14.22
C THR A 117 11.63 17.12 15.37
N ASP A 118 11.07 18.32 15.22
CA ASP A 118 10.23 18.96 16.24
C ASP A 118 8.91 18.21 16.48
N VAL A 119 8.39 17.51 15.46
CA VAL A 119 7.10 16.79 15.54
C VAL A 119 7.28 15.30 15.83
N PHE A 120 8.16 14.63 15.09
CA PHE A 120 8.33 13.17 15.13
C PHE A 120 9.64 12.72 15.78
N GLY A 121 10.51 13.66 16.17
CA GLY A 121 11.85 13.36 16.65
C GLY A 121 12.81 12.93 15.54
N ALA A 122 13.99 12.45 15.93
CA ALA A 122 15.04 11.99 15.01
C ALA A 122 14.86 10.53 14.53
N GLU A 123 13.63 9.99 14.58
CA GLU A 123 13.34 8.62 14.11
C GLU A 123 13.12 8.62 12.58
N GLY A 124 13.33 7.48 11.91
CA GLY A 124 13.09 7.36 10.45
C GLY A 124 14.27 7.65 9.51
N HIS A 125 15.46 7.91 10.05
CA HIS A 125 16.68 8.32 9.33
C HIS A 125 17.58 7.14 8.87
N ALA A 126 17.01 5.96 8.69
CA ALA A 126 17.81 4.81 8.29
C ALA A 126 18.06 4.86 6.77
N ASP A 127 19.34 4.94 6.39
CA ASP A 127 19.78 4.71 5.01
C ASP A 127 19.63 3.22 4.66
N SER A 128 19.34 2.91 3.41
CA SER A 128 19.25 1.54 2.91
C SER A 128 20.25 1.30 1.79
N GLU A 129 20.78 0.09 1.75
CA GLU A 129 21.69 -0.31 0.67
C GLU A 129 21.14 -1.59 0.02
N PRO A 130 20.74 -1.57 -1.27
CA PRO A 130 20.83 -0.43 -2.19
C PRO A 130 19.78 0.67 -1.94
N ASP A 131 20.09 1.90 -2.37
CA ASP A 131 19.17 3.05 -2.32
C ASP A 131 17.80 2.65 -2.92
N PRO A 132 16.69 2.85 -2.19
CA PRO A 132 15.36 2.50 -2.65
C PRO A 132 14.85 3.52 -3.65
N SER A 133 14.20 3.02 -4.71
CA SER A 133 13.50 3.87 -5.68
C SER A 133 12.03 4.09 -5.33
N LEU A 134 11.55 3.49 -4.24
CA LEU A 134 10.27 3.83 -3.61
C LEU A 134 10.44 3.89 -2.08
N VAL A 135 10.07 5.02 -1.49
CA VAL A 135 9.98 5.20 -0.04
C VAL A 135 8.53 5.54 0.31
N VAL A 136 7.90 4.70 1.12
CA VAL A 136 6.54 4.92 1.63
C VAL A 136 6.59 5.24 3.10
N SER A 137 6.05 6.38 3.49
CA SER A 137 6.11 6.94 4.84
C SER A 137 4.72 7.21 5.38
N ALA A 138 4.49 6.87 6.64
CA ALA A 138 3.22 7.13 7.33
C ALA A 138 3.46 7.40 8.81
N LYS A 139 2.56 8.17 9.43
CA LYS A 139 2.50 8.32 10.88
C LYS A 139 1.73 7.14 11.48
N ILE A 140 2.27 6.57 12.55
CA ILE A 140 1.63 5.57 13.41
C ILE A 140 1.79 6.08 14.85
N ASP A 141 0.66 6.41 15.49
CA ASP A 141 0.61 7.13 16.76
C ASP A 141 1.43 8.43 16.73
N LEU A 142 2.51 8.51 17.52
CA LEU A 142 3.40 9.68 17.61
C LEU A 142 4.70 9.51 16.80
N ARG A 143 4.81 8.48 15.98
CA ARG A 143 6.05 8.11 15.27
C ARG A 143 5.82 7.96 13.78
N THR A 144 6.91 8.04 13.03
CA THR A 144 6.88 7.80 11.59
C THR A 144 7.45 6.42 11.27
N THR A 145 6.76 5.67 10.41
CA THR A 145 7.24 4.41 9.84
C THR A 145 7.55 4.59 8.38
N THR A 146 8.51 3.81 7.88
CA THR A 146 8.97 3.84 6.49
C THR A 146 9.09 2.43 5.94
N SER A 147 8.51 2.19 4.76
CA SER A 147 8.75 1.03 3.92
C SER A 147 9.62 1.45 2.74
N ARG A 148 10.67 0.68 2.45
CA ARG A 148 11.65 1.00 1.40
C ARG A 148 11.73 -0.16 0.42
N TYR A 149 11.64 0.16 -0.87
CA TYR A 149 11.67 -0.83 -1.94
C TYR A 149 12.73 -0.47 -2.96
N SER A 150 13.56 -1.46 -3.27
CA SER A 150 14.60 -1.37 -4.29
C SER A 150 14.41 -2.55 -5.25
N TRP A 151 14.45 -2.27 -6.55
CA TRP A 151 14.37 -3.28 -7.60
C TRP A 151 15.70 -3.37 -8.34
N GLY A 152 16.06 -4.55 -8.84
CA GLY A 152 17.31 -4.75 -9.60
C GLY A 152 17.32 -4.10 -10.99
N SER A 153 16.17 -3.62 -11.44
CA SER A 153 15.92 -2.89 -12.68
C SER A 153 14.75 -1.93 -12.46
N GLU A 154 14.49 -1.02 -13.40
CA GLU A 154 13.32 -0.13 -13.37
C GLU A 154 12.02 -0.93 -13.13
N PRO A 155 11.25 -0.61 -12.08
CA PRO A 155 10.03 -1.33 -11.75
C PRO A 155 8.93 -1.03 -12.76
N SER A 156 8.05 -2.00 -13.01
CA SER A 156 6.82 -1.72 -13.76
C SER A 156 5.79 -1.00 -12.86
N ASN A 157 4.81 -0.31 -13.46
CA ASN A 157 3.66 0.24 -12.73
C ASN A 157 3.03 -0.79 -11.79
N ARG A 158 2.92 -2.06 -12.22
CA ARG A 158 2.36 -3.13 -11.40
C ARG A 158 3.22 -3.41 -10.17
N ASP A 159 4.53 -3.40 -10.30
CA ASP A 159 5.45 -3.62 -9.17
C ASP A 159 5.33 -2.49 -8.14
N VAL A 160 5.23 -1.25 -8.60
CA VAL A 160 5.02 -0.08 -7.74
C VAL A 160 3.66 -0.17 -7.04
N LEU A 161 2.56 -0.43 -7.76
CA LEU A 161 1.22 -0.54 -7.18
C LEU A 161 1.14 -1.68 -6.15
N ASN A 162 1.77 -2.82 -6.40
CA ASN A 162 1.86 -3.91 -5.42
C ASN A 162 2.60 -3.47 -4.15
N ALA A 163 3.74 -2.78 -4.28
CA ALA A 163 4.52 -2.30 -3.14
C ALA A 163 3.74 -1.24 -2.31
N LEU A 164 2.96 -0.39 -2.99
CA LEU A 164 2.07 0.57 -2.34
C LEU A 164 0.96 -0.15 -1.55
N ASP A 165 0.30 -1.14 -2.15
CA ASP A 165 -0.74 -1.93 -1.49
C ASP A 165 -0.19 -2.68 -0.26
N GLU A 166 0.94 -3.37 -0.42
CA GLU A 166 1.64 -4.06 0.67
C GLU A 166 2.01 -3.09 1.81
N SER A 167 2.45 -1.88 1.48
CA SER A 167 2.77 -0.86 2.47
C SER A 167 1.53 -0.41 3.25
N LEU A 168 0.42 -0.14 2.55
CA LEU A 168 -0.84 0.26 3.18
C LEU A 168 -1.38 -0.83 4.10
N VAL A 169 -1.31 -2.11 3.68
CA VAL A 169 -1.68 -3.27 4.51
C VAL A 169 -0.78 -3.33 5.75
N ALA A 170 0.53 -3.16 5.58
CA ALA A 170 1.47 -3.18 6.71
C ALA A 170 1.23 -2.04 7.70
N ILE A 171 0.89 -0.84 7.21
CA ILE A 171 0.55 0.32 8.03
C ILE A 171 -0.73 0.06 8.81
N GLU A 172 -1.81 -0.39 8.16
CA GLU A 172 -3.09 -0.69 8.84
C GLU A 172 -2.93 -1.75 9.94
N ASN A 173 -2.16 -2.81 9.65
CA ASN A 173 -1.91 -3.88 10.62
C ASN A 173 -1.11 -3.39 11.84
N LYS A 174 -0.14 -2.48 11.64
CA LYS A 174 0.62 -1.88 12.75
C LYS A 174 -0.26 -0.93 13.56
N SER A 175 -1.03 -0.07 12.91
CA SER A 175 -1.95 0.87 13.59
C SER A 175 -3.05 0.15 14.38
N SER A 176 -3.45 -1.06 13.97
CA SER A 176 -4.44 -1.88 14.68
C SER A 176 -3.87 -2.66 15.88
N ALA A 177 -2.55 -2.74 16.01
CA ALA A 177 -1.88 -3.51 17.05
C ALA A 177 -1.57 -2.69 18.32
N GLU A 178 -1.79 -1.38 18.30
CA GLU A 178 -1.52 -0.43 19.39
C GLU A 178 -2.71 -0.20 20.34
#